data_AF-A0A5D4TAA9-F1
#
_entry.id   AF-A0A5D4TAA9-F1
#
_cell.length_a   1.000
_cell.length_b   1.000
_cell.length_c   1.000
_cell.angle_alpha   90.00
_cell.angle_beta   90.00
_cell.angle_gamma   90.00
#
_symmetry.space_group_name_H-M   'P 1'
#
loop_
_entity.id
_entity.type
_entity.pdbx_description
1 polymer ?
#
loop_
_entity_poly.entity_id
_entity_poly.type
_entity_poly.pdbx_seq_one_letter_code
_entity_poly.pdbx_strand_id
1 'polypeptide(L)'
;MSRETWKKVFSTIPDGELVELADFWSIQVKGFRQINQENIKHARAMVIAEALKPRNLKMIKAYYTINDDEADEPADKGEEITLDALIEIYEEGKELHLILGGLYASEEEKFEKLALELEETLLEKYQVDDLSSLIDSKEKKEDEVQQEKGESKSTLEWEKKWNKSEDKNKDLRAKIGDWEKKYSQLKQQSKEEKQSALGEKLKLQQELGTERAQHRETVENNKKTAVENETLKEEVAKLKGEISHLNAMLLHQQQEVAATAAKVDEKQPVATDQKEIVLVGDPKNKLTENSAKHTIRVLELKDVPEALESDWLEKCDEVWMMTYLVPPQVRRKIKRTVQKSIKEFSDFPTMKRYIEKG
;
A
#
# COMPACT_ATOMS: atom_id res chain seq x y z
N MET A 1 -30.49 17.37 26.94
CA MET A 1 -30.97 18.45 26.05
C MET A 1 -32.49 18.55 26.03
N SER A 2 -33.04 19.69 26.46
CA SER A 2 -34.48 19.91 26.57
C SER A 2 -35.12 20.27 25.21
N ARG A 3 -36.42 19.95 25.05
CA ARG A 3 -37.22 20.37 23.89
C ARG A 3 -37.37 21.90 23.81
N GLU A 4 -37.28 22.57 24.95
CA GLU A 4 -37.43 24.02 25.08
C GLU A 4 -36.21 24.75 24.50
N THR A 5 -35.00 24.22 24.69
CA THR A 5 -33.76 24.75 24.10
C THR A 5 -33.85 24.80 22.57
N TRP A 6 -34.26 23.69 21.93
CA TRP A 6 -34.41 23.63 20.48
C TRP A 6 -35.54 24.50 19.95
N LYS A 7 -36.57 24.75 20.76
CA LYS A 7 -37.63 25.71 20.42
C LYS A 7 -37.08 27.13 20.34
N LYS A 8 -36.16 27.51 21.24
CA LYS A 8 -35.48 28.81 21.21
C LYS A 8 -34.60 28.95 19.96
N VAL A 9 -33.83 27.92 19.62
CA VAL A 9 -33.01 27.91 18.38
C VAL A 9 -33.90 28.11 17.15
N PHE A 10 -35.02 27.39 17.04
CA PHE A 10 -35.90 27.56 15.89
C PHE A 10 -36.62 28.91 15.86
N SER A 11 -36.83 29.55 17.01
CA SER A 11 -37.38 30.91 17.03
C SER A 11 -36.41 31.97 16.52
N THR A 12 -35.10 31.69 16.45
CA THR A 12 -34.09 32.61 15.91
C THR A 12 -33.86 32.50 14.39
N ILE A 13 -34.59 31.62 13.69
CA ILE A 13 -34.52 31.46 12.23
C ILE A 13 -35.41 32.51 11.54
N PRO A 14 -34.90 33.34 10.62
CA PRO A 14 -35.72 34.25 9.79
C PRO A 14 -36.78 33.52 8.97
N ASP A 15 -37.87 34.19 8.62
CA ASP A 15 -38.99 33.53 7.92
C ASP A 15 -38.61 33.05 6.51
N GLY A 16 -37.80 33.80 5.78
CA GLY A 16 -37.32 33.40 4.46
C GLY A 16 -36.49 32.12 4.51
N GLU A 17 -35.56 32.07 5.45
CA GLU A 17 -34.68 30.92 5.65
C GLU A 17 -35.43 29.70 6.19
N LEU A 18 -36.41 29.92 7.08
CA LEU A 18 -37.22 28.84 7.64
C LEU A 18 -38.02 28.09 6.55
N VAL A 19 -38.41 28.78 5.46
CA VAL A 19 -39.04 28.13 4.29
C VAL A 19 -38.06 27.18 3.61
N GLU A 20 -36.83 27.63 3.37
CA GLU A 20 -35.79 26.84 2.70
C GLU A 20 -35.40 25.62 3.55
N LEU A 21 -35.19 25.83 4.85
CA LEU A 21 -34.89 24.76 5.81
C LEU A 21 -36.05 23.77 5.97
N ALA A 22 -37.30 24.25 5.95
CA ALA A 22 -38.46 23.36 6.02
C ALA A 22 -38.56 22.42 4.79
N ASP A 23 -38.22 22.93 3.60
CA ASP A 23 -38.17 22.11 2.38
C ASP A 23 -36.99 21.13 2.42
N PHE A 24 -35.81 21.60 2.81
CA PHE A 24 -34.60 20.77 2.95
C PHE A 24 -34.80 19.62 3.96
N TRP A 25 -35.37 19.90 5.13
CA TRP A 25 -35.70 18.89 6.13
C TRP A 25 -36.96 18.07 5.80
N SER A 26 -37.61 18.35 4.67
CA SER A 26 -38.84 17.67 4.22
C SER A 26 -39.96 17.69 5.28
N ILE A 27 -40.13 18.83 5.96
CA ILE A 27 -41.13 18.99 7.03
C ILE A 27 -42.51 19.19 6.41
N GLN A 28 -43.40 18.22 6.63
CA GLN A 28 -44.78 18.29 6.17
C GLN A 28 -45.71 18.79 7.29
N VAL A 29 -46.26 19.98 7.11
CA VAL A 29 -47.24 20.57 8.05
C VAL A 29 -48.66 20.27 7.59
N LYS A 30 -49.46 19.64 8.47
CA LYS A 30 -50.85 19.33 8.19
C LYS A 30 -51.66 20.62 7.94
N GLY A 31 -52.29 20.72 6.77
CA GLY A 31 -53.09 21.88 6.36
C GLY A 31 -52.42 22.76 5.31
N PHE A 32 -51.11 22.59 5.09
CA PHE A 32 -50.37 23.26 4.03
C PHE A 32 -49.89 22.23 3.01
N ARG A 33 -50.09 22.51 1.71
CA ARG A 33 -49.55 21.65 0.64
C ARG A 33 -48.04 21.86 0.48
N GLN A 34 -47.58 23.10 0.66
CA GLN A 34 -46.19 23.52 0.65
C GLN A 34 -46.05 24.75 1.54
N ILE A 35 -44.92 24.87 2.23
CA ILE A 35 -44.56 26.06 2.99
C ILE A 35 -43.87 27.03 2.03
N ASN A 36 -44.30 28.29 2.01
CA ASN A 36 -43.75 29.34 1.15
C ASN A 36 -43.71 30.68 1.90
N GLN A 37 -43.06 31.70 1.33
CA GLN A 37 -42.95 33.03 1.95
C GLN A 37 -44.29 33.69 2.28
N GLU A 38 -45.35 33.38 1.52
CA GLU A 38 -46.68 33.97 1.75
C GLU A 38 -47.38 33.37 2.97
N ASN A 39 -47.12 32.10 3.27
CA ASN A 39 -47.82 31.37 4.33
C ASN A 39 -46.97 31.11 5.59
N ILE A 40 -45.66 31.30 5.52
CA ILE A 40 -44.74 31.00 6.62
C ILE A 40 -45.10 31.74 7.92
N LYS A 41 -45.53 33.00 7.84
CA LYS A 41 -45.94 33.79 9.03
C LYS A 41 -47.01 33.10 9.87
N HIS A 42 -47.97 32.44 9.21
CA HIS A 42 -49.04 31.70 9.89
C HIS A 42 -48.65 30.26 10.20
N ALA A 43 -47.77 29.66 9.38
CA ALA A 43 -47.33 28.29 9.52
C ALA A 43 -46.17 28.10 10.51
N ARG A 44 -45.42 29.17 10.86
CA ARG A 44 -44.18 29.14 11.65
C ARG A 44 -44.31 28.30 12.92
N ALA A 45 -45.32 28.56 13.73
CA ALA A 45 -45.56 27.80 14.97
C ALA A 45 -45.81 26.30 14.69
N MET A 46 -46.48 25.98 13.59
CA MET A 46 -46.75 24.59 13.19
C MET A 46 -45.50 23.91 12.62
N VAL A 47 -44.69 24.63 11.83
CA VAL A 47 -43.40 24.16 11.30
C VAL A 47 -42.46 23.85 12.48
N ILE A 48 -42.33 24.77 13.44
CA ILE A 48 -41.49 24.57 14.64
C ILE A 48 -42.01 23.38 15.46
N ALA A 49 -43.32 23.26 15.65
CA ALA A 49 -43.90 22.13 16.38
C ALA A 49 -43.61 20.77 15.71
N GLU A 50 -43.62 20.73 14.37
CA GLU A 50 -43.30 19.55 13.57
C GLU A 50 -41.79 19.24 13.58
N ALA A 51 -40.93 20.26 13.52
CA ALA A 51 -39.47 20.15 13.65
C ALA A 51 -39.06 19.55 15.02
N LEU A 52 -39.77 19.93 16.09
CA LEU A 52 -39.52 19.42 17.44
C LEU A 52 -39.97 17.97 17.67
N LYS A 53 -40.56 17.29 16.69
CA LYS A 53 -40.88 15.86 16.82
C LYS A 53 -39.60 15.03 16.86
N PRO A 54 -39.50 13.98 17.70
CA PRO A 54 -38.26 13.22 17.90
C PRO A 54 -37.59 12.72 16.62
N ARG A 55 -38.40 12.30 15.63
CA ARG A 55 -37.91 11.84 14.32
C ARG A 55 -37.20 12.95 13.53
N ASN A 56 -37.83 14.13 13.45
CA ASN A 56 -37.32 15.26 12.68
C ASN A 56 -36.17 15.92 13.42
N LEU A 57 -36.30 16.10 14.74
CA LEU A 57 -35.26 16.68 15.57
C LEU A 57 -33.94 15.91 15.50
N LYS A 58 -33.98 14.58 15.39
CA LYS A 58 -32.76 13.78 15.21
C LYS A 58 -32.04 14.10 13.89
N MET A 59 -32.79 14.26 12.80
CA MET A 59 -32.23 14.62 11.49
C MET A 59 -31.71 16.07 11.50
N ILE A 60 -32.46 16.98 12.09
CA ILE A 60 -32.09 18.40 12.17
C ILE A 60 -30.84 18.58 13.04
N LYS A 61 -30.70 17.85 14.14
CA LYS A 61 -29.45 17.82 14.92
C LYS A 61 -28.26 17.36 14.08
N ALA A 62 -28.45 16.33 13.26
CA ALA A 62 -27.40 15.84 12.37
C ALA A 62 -26.97 16.91 11.36
N TYR A 63 -27.89 17.74 10.86
CA TYR A 63 -27.57 18.87 9.99
C TYR A 63 -26.60 19.85 10.66
N TYR A 64 -26.83 20.23 11.92
CA TYR A 64 -25.95 21.14 12.65
C TYR A 64 -24.62 20.51 13.08
N THR A 65 -24.53 19.18 13.21
CA THR A 65 -23.25 18.49 13.46
C THR A 65 -22.41 18.29 12.19
N ILE A 66 -23.03 18.10 11.02
CA ILE A 66 -22.32 17.83 9.76
C ILE A 66 -21.65 19.09 9.19
N ASN A 67 -22.20 20.27 9.48
CA ASN A 67 -21.59 21.56 9.11
C ASN A 67 -20.30 21.88 9.87
N ASP A 68 -19.88 21.06 10.84
CA ASP A 68 -18.58 21.16 11.52
C ASP A 68 -17.50 20.32 10.81
N ASP A 69 -17.89 19.27 10.07
CA ASP A 69 -16.98 18.36 9.37
C ASP A 69 -16.78 18.71 7.87
N GLU A 70 -17.74 19.40 7.23
CA GLU A 70 -17.69 19.79 5.80
C GLU A 70 -17.13 21.20 5.54
N ALA A 71 -16.69 21.92 6.58
CA ALA A 71 -15.82 23.09 6.40
C ALA A 71 -14.43 22.60 5.98
N ASP A 72 -14.23 22.42 4.68
CA ASP A 72 -12.98 22.06 3.98
C ASP A 72 -11.88 23.16 4.07
N GLU A 73 -11.89 23.96 5.14
CA GLU A 73 -10.72 24.71 5.61
C GLU A 73 -10.34 24.15 6.98
N PRO A 74 -9.06 23.82 7.24
CA PRO A 74 -8.64 23.50 8.58
C PRO A 74 -8.77 24.78 9.41
N ALA A 75 -9.94 25.02 9.98
CA ALA A 75 -10.02 25.76 11.22
C ALA A 75 -9.10 25.00 12.18
N ASP A 76 -7.99 25.65 12.53
CA ASP A 76 -7.00 25.14 13.45
C ASP A 76 -7.74 24.47 14.61
N LYS A 77 -7.54 23.17 14.79
CA LYS A 77 -8.15 22.33 15.85
C LYS A 77 -7.67 22.74 17.26
N GLY A 78 -7.28 23.99 17.45
CA GLY A 78 -6.73 24.56 18.68
C GLY A 78 -7.14 26.01 18.95
N GLU A 79 -7.95 26.66 18.11
CA GLU A 79 -8.59 27.91 18.54
C GLU A 79 -9.74 27.55 19.48
N GLU A 80 -9.54 27.79 20.78
CA GLU A 80 -10.61 27.69 21.76
C GLU A 80 -11.78 28.57 21.28
N ILE A 81 -12.94 27.95 21.02
CA ILE A 81 -14.17 28.69 20.73
C ILE A 81 -14.47 29.53 21.98
N THR A 82 -14.24 30.84 21.88
CA THR A 82 -14.47 31.80 22.96
C THR A 82 -15.78 32.55 22.74
N LEU A 83 -16.35 33.08 23.82
CA LEU A 83 -17.59 33.87 23.79
C LEU A 83 -17.44 35.10 22.88
N ASP A 84 -16.32 35.81 22.97
CA ASP A 84 -16.06 37.03 22.18
C ASP A 84 -16.01 36.72 20.68
N ALA A 85 -15.36 35.63 20.28
CA ALA A 85 -15.31 35.19 18.89
C ALA A 85 -16.71 34.87 18.34
N LEU A 86 -17.59 34.28 19.15
CA LEU A 86 -18.96 33.98 18.73
C LEU A 86 -19.82 35.24 18.57
N ILE A 87 -19.61 36.23 19.43
CA ILE A 87 -20.28 37.53 19.31
C ILE A 87 -19.80 38.25 18.05
N GLU A 88 -18.49 38.22 17.77
CA GLU A 88 -17.91 38.80 16.56
C GLU A 88 -18.50 38.13 15.30
N ILE A 89 -18.54 36.80 15.24
CA ILE A 89 -19.15 36.04 14.14
C ILE A 89 -20.63 36.41 13.92
N TYR A 90 -21.39 36.62 15.00
CA TYR A 90 -22.77 37.09 14.91
C TYR A 90 -22.87 38.53 14.36
N GLU A 91 -21.96 39.42 14.78
CA GLU A 91 -21.90 40.81 14.34
C GLU A 91 -21.43 40.96 12.89
N GLU A 92 -20.57 40.05 12.43
CA GLU A 92 -20.16 39.92 11.02
C GLU A 92 -21.30 39.46 10.11
N GLY A 93 -22.42 39.00 10.68
CA GLY A 93 -23.65 38.72 9.97
C GLY A 93 -24.00 37.24 9.84
N LYS A 94 -23.31 36.33 10.54
CA LYS A 94 -23.71 34.91 10.58
C LYS A 94 -25.03 34.76 11.31
N GLU A 95 -25.88 33.85 10.83
CA GLU A 95 -27.20 33.62 11.39
C GLU A 95 -27.12 32.94 12.77
N LEU A 96 -27.89 33.47 13.71
CA LEU A 96 -27.83 33.07 15.12
C LEU A 96 -28.20 31.60 15.33
N HIS A 97 -29.13 31.08 14.52
CA HIS A 97 -29.58 29.70 14.63
C HIS A 97 -28.49 28.69 14.20
N LEU A 98 -27.55 29.07 13.31
CA LEU A 98 -26.40 28.23 12.94
C LEU A 98 -25.41 28.14 14.10
N ILE A 99 -25.15 29.27 14.77
CA ILE A 99 -24.24 29.36 15.91
C ILE A 99 -24.79 28.54 17.08
N LEU A 100 -26.00 28.86 17.53
CA LEU A 100 -26.65 28.16 18.65
C LEU A 100 -26.97 26.70 18.28
N GLY A 101 -27.39 26.43 17.05
CA GLY A 101 -27.68 25.09 16.56
C GLY A 101 -26.47 24.19 16.59
N GLY A 102 -25.29 24.68 16.18
CA GLY A 102 -24.03 23.94 16.27
C GLY A 102 -23.61 23.64 17.71
N LEU A 103 -23.62 24.66 18.57
CA LEU A 103 -23.22 24.51 19.97
C LEU A 103 -24.14 23.56 20.75
N TYR A 104 -25.46 23.63 20.54
CA TYR A 104 -26.42 22.74 21.18
C TYR A 104 -26.56 21.36 20.51
N ALA A 105 -26.04 21.19 19.30
CA ALA A 105 -25.94 19.89 18.65
C ALA A 105 -24.71 19.11 19.14
N SER A 106 -23.66 19.81 19.58
CA SER A 106 -22.52 19.19 20.26
C SER A 106 -22.95 18.56 21.58
N GLU A 107 -22.53 17.32 21.83
CA GLU A 107 -22.86 16.59 23.07
C GLU A 107 -21.97 17.01 24.25
N GLU A 108 -21.10 18.02 24.09
CA GLU A 108 -20.19 18.49 25.14
C GLU A 108 -20.81 19.56 26.04
N GLU A 109 -20.70 19.35 27.36
CA GLU A 109 -21.22 20.28 28.39
C GLU A 109 -20.58 21.68 28.32
N LYS A 110 -19.35 21.79 27.79
CA LYS A 110 -18.66 23.07 27.61
C LYS A 110 -19.38 23.97 26.60
N PHE A 111 -19.79 23.42 25.45
CA PHE A 111 -20.49 24.17 24.41
C PHE A 111 -21.92 24.52 24.82
N GLU A 112 -22.57 23.67 25.63
CA GLU A 112 -23.88 24.00 26.20
C GLU A 112 -23.80 25.22 27.14
N LYS A 113 -22.78 25.29 28.02
CA LYS A 113 -22.55 26.45 28.90
C LYS A 113 -22.25 27.71 28.11
N LEU A 114 -21.38 27.60 27.12
CA LEU A 114 -20.99 28.73 26.29
C LEU A 114 -22.15 29.23 25.40
N ALA A 115 -23.05 28.35 24.95
CA ALA A 115 -24.27 28.76 24.25
C ALA A 115 -25.21 29.55 25.17
N LEU A 116 -25.37 29.13 26.43
CA LEU A 116 -26.18 29.88 27.41
C LEU A 116 -25.57 31.26 27.72
N GLU A 117 -24.26 31.33 27.91
CA GLU A 117 -23.54 32.60 28.10
C GLU A 117 -23.69 33.53 26.90
N LEU A 118 -23.68 32.99 25.67
CA LEU A 118 -23.94 33.76 24.45
C LEU A 118 -25.38 34.28 24.40
N GLU A 119 -26.38 33.45 24.76
CA GLU A 119 -27.78 33.90 24.84
C GLU A 119 -27.93 35.08 25.81
N GLU A 120 -27.42 34.95 27.03
CA GLU A 120 -27.49 36.00 28.06
C GLU A 120 -26.77 37.28 27.61
N THR A 121 -25.56 37.15 27.06
CA THR A 121 -24.77 38.30 26.61
C THR A 121 -25.45 39.04 25.46
N LEU A 122 -26.09 38.34 24.52
CA LEU A 122 -26.83 38.98 23.43
C LEU A 122 -28.09 39.68 23.92
N LEU A 123 -28.84 39.08 24.85
CA LEU A 123 -30.03 39.71 25.45
C LEU A 123 -29.64 40.99 26.21
N GLU A 124 -28.54 40.97 26.97
CA GLU A 124 -28.02 42.14 27.68
C GLU A 124 -27.48 43.21 26.72
N LYS A 125 -26.64 42.83 25.76
CA LYS A 125 -25.97 43.77 24.83
C LYS A 125 -26.96 44.52 23.94
N TYR A 126 -28.03 43.84 23.50
CA TYR A 126 -29.03 44.42 22.62
C TYR A 126 -30.30 44.87 23.34
N GLN A 127 -30.38 44.69 24.67
CA GLN A 127 -31.53 45.06 25.51
C GLN A 127 -32.86 44.48 25.00
N VAL A 128 -32.87 43.16 24.81
CA VAL A 128 -34.03 42.45 24.26
C VAL A 128 -34.47 41.36 25.24
N ASP A 129 -35.79 41.21 25.42
CA ASP A 129 -36.35 40.20 26.35
C ASP A 129 -36.34 38.77 25.78
N ASP A 130 -36.30 38.63 24.45
CA ASP A 130 -36.26 37.34 23.75
C ASP A 130 -35.46 37.41 22.44
N LEU A 131 -34.70 36.35 22.15
CA LEU A 131 -33.81 36.25 20.99
C LEU A 131 -34.58 36.36 19.65
N SER A 132 -35.86 36.00 19.62
CA SER A 132 -36.71 36.15 18.44
C SER A 132 -36.87 37.61 18.00
N SER A 133 -36.83 38.56 18.94
CA SER A 133 -37.06 39.98 18.62
C SER A 133 -35.84 40.65 17.96
N LEU A 134 -34.66 40.00 18.02
CA LEU A 134 -33.48 40.43 17.28
C LEU A 134 -33.70 40.30 15.76
N ILE A 135 -34.48 39.30 15.31
CA ILE A 135 -34.86 39.13 13.91
C ILE A 135 -35.81 40.23 13.47
N ASP A 136 -36.89 40.47 14.24
CA ASP A 136 -37.91 41.47 13.93
C ASP A 136 -37.30 42.88 13.79
N SER A 137 -36.24 43.17 14.55
CA SER A 137 -35.50 44.43 14.47
C SER A 137 -34.65 44.56 13.20
N LYS A 138 -34.09 43.45 12.68
CA LYS A 138 -33.34 43.40 11.42
C LYS A 138 -34.27 43.50 10.22
N GLU A 139 -35.38 42.76 10.22
CA GLU A 139 -36.38 42.80 9.15
C GLU A 139 -37.02 44.19 9.02
N LYS A 140 -37.36 44.85 10.13
CA LYS A 140 -37.90 46.23 10.11
C LYS A 140 -36.89 47.26 9.58
N LYS A 141 -35.61 47.13 9.92
CA LYS A 141 -34.56 48.01 9.39
C LYS A 141 -34.36 47.79 7.88
N GLU A 142 -34.50 46.58 7.37
CA GLU A 142 -34.43 46.32 5.93
C GLU A 142 -35.64 46.89 5.17
N ASP A 143 -36.84 46.82 5.75
CA ASP A 143 -38.06 47.43 5.19
C ASP A 143 -38.01 48.97 5.21
N GLU A 144 -37.50 49.58 6.29
CA GLU A 144 -37.32 51.05 6.39
C GLU A 144 -36.26 51.57 5.39
N VAL A 145 -35.16 50.83 5.19
CA VAL A 145 -34.10 51.17 4.23
C VAL A 145 -34.57 51.04 2.77
N GLN A 146 -35.61 50.25 2.49
CA GLN A 146 -36.24 50.21 1.18
C GLN A 146 -37.18 51.41 0.92
N GLN A 147 -37.81 51.99 1.95
CA GLN A 147 -38.65 53.18 1.80
C GLN A 147 -37.86 54.52 1.79
N GLU A 148 -36.70 54.61 2.44
CA GLU A 148 -35.90 55.86 2.48
C GLU A 148 -34.99 56.11 1.25
N LYS A 149 -34.93 55.22 0.26
CA LYS A 149 -34.15 55.43 -0.98
C LYS A 149 -34.77 56.44 -1.97
N GLY A 150 -35.58 57.37 -1.47
CA GLY A 150 -36.14 58.50 -2.22
C GLY A 150 -35.31 59.79 -2.18
N GLU A 151 -34.28 59.90 -1.34
CA GLU A 151 -33.50 61.14 -1.21
C GLU A 151 -32.09 61.05 -1.79
N SER A 152 -31.75 62.12 -2.52
CA SER A 152 -30.66 62.21 -3.48
C SER A 152 -29.28 61.99 -2.87
N LYS A 153 -28.74 60.78 -3.03
CA LYS A 153 -27.29 60.61 -3.10
C LYS A 153 -26.85 60.92 -4.52
N SER A 154 -25.90 61.85 -4.65
CA SER A 154 -25.25 62.29 -5.89
C SER A 154 -25.09 61.13 -6.88
N THR A 155 -25.63 61.28 -8.09
CA THR A 155 -25.63 60.30 -9.18
C THR A 155 -24.24 59.70 -9.45
N LEU A 156 -23.17 60.48 -9.21
CA LEU A 156 -21.78 60.07 -9.33
C LEU A 156 -21.35 58.98 -8.33
N GLU A 157 -21.89 58.98 -7.11
CA GLU A 157 -21.57 57.95 -6.12
C GLU A 157 -22.25 56.62 -6.44
N TRP A 158 -23.47 56.68 -6.97
CA TRP A 158 -24.19 55.51 -7.45
C TRP A 158 -23.53 54.90 -8.68
N GLU A 159 -23.08 55.73 -9.62
CA GLU A 159 -22.36 55.28 -10.81
C GLU A 159 -21.03 54.60 -10.44
N LYS A 160 -20.29 55.14 -9.45
CA LYS A 160 -19.09 54.48 -8.91
C LYS A 160 -19.39 53.15 -8.21
N LYS A 161 -20.48 53.06 -7.44
CA LYS A 161 -20.88 51.80 -6.79
C LYS A 161 -21.34 50.77 -7.82
N TRP A 162 -22.05 51.21 -8.85
CA TRP A 162 -22.47 50.38 -9.97
C TRP A 162 -21.27 49.79 -10.71
N ASN A 163 -20.30 50.61 -11.13
CA ASN A 163 -19.11 50.14 -11.81
C ASN A 163 -18.29 49.17 -10.94
N LYS A 164 -18.13 49.45 -9.64
CA LYS A 164 -17.48 48.51 -8.71
C LYS A 164 -18.23 47.18 -8.59
N SER A 165 -19.56 47.21 -8.62
CA SER A 165 -20.38 46.00 -8.60
C SER A 165 -20.25 45.23 -9.91
N GLU A 166 -20.22 45.93 -11.05
CA GLU A 166 -20.05 45.32 -12.37
C GLU A 166 -18.68 44.67 -12.52
N ASP A 167 -17.61 45.33 -12.06
CA ASP A 167 -16.25 44.79 -12.07
C ASP A 167 -16.14 43.55 -11.17
N LYS A 168 -16.70 43.61 -9.95
CA LYS A 168 -16.80 42.43 -9.07
C LYS A 168 -17.58 41.29 -9.74
N ASN A 169 -18.65 41.60 -10.47
CA ASN A 169 -19.45 40.59 -11.17
C ASN A 169 -18.66 39.96 -12.33
N LYS A 170 -17.87 40.75 -13.06
CA LYS A 170 -16.94 40.24 -14.09
C LYS A 170 -15.87 39.35 -13.47
N ASP A 171 -15.27 39.75 -12.36
CA ASP A 171 -14.28 38.94 -11.64
C ASP A 171 -14.87 37.63 -11.11
N LEU A 172 -16.07 37.67 -10.54
CA LEU A 172 -16.78 36.46 -10.09
C LEU A 172 -17.11 35.53 -11.25
N ARG A 173 -17.56 36.06 -12.40
CA ARG A 173 -17.78 35.26 -13.61
C ARG A 173 -16.51 34.62 -14.14
N ALA A 174 -15.39 35.34 -14.10
CA ALA A 174 -14.08 34.79 -14.48
C ALA A 174 -13.66 33.65 -13.54
N LYS A 175 -13.80 33.87 -12.22
CA LYS A 175 -13.53 32.83 -11.22
C LYS A 175 -14.40 31.60 -11.40
N ILE A 176 -15.70 31.78 -11.64
CA ILE A 176 -16.63 30.65 -11.93
C ILE A 176 -16.15 29.88 -13.15
N GLY A 177 -15.79 30.56 -14.25
CA GLY A 177 -15.27 29.90 -15.45
C GLY A 177 -13.97 29.13 -15.19
N ASP A 178 -13.08 29.63 -14.35
CA ASP A 178 -11.86 28.93 -13.96
C ASP A 178 -12.15 27.71 -13.08
N TRP A 179 -13.10 27.82 -12.15
CA TRP A 179 -13.57 26.70 -11.33
C TRP A 179 -14.24 25.61 -12.17
N GLU A 180 -15.07 25.98 -13.15
CA GLU A 180 -15.69 25.03 -14.07
C GLU A 180 -14.65 24.28 -14.91
N LYS A 181 -13.61 24.97 -15.39
CA LYS A 181 -12.48 24.33 -16.10
C LYS A 181 -11.71 23.37 -15.19
N LYS A 182 -11.38 23.79 -13.97
CA LYS A 182 -10.69 22.93 -12.98
C LYS A 182 -11.53 21.71 -12.64
N TYR A 183 -12.83 21.89 -12.41
CA TYR A 183 -13.75 20.79 -12.13
C TYR A 183 -13.82 19.81 -13.30
N SER A 184 -13.93 20.31 -14.54
CA SER A 184 -13.94 19.45 -15.73
C SER A 184 -12.62 18.68 -15.88
N GLN A 185 -11.47 19.30 -15.62
CA GLN A 185 -10.16 18.64 -15.65
C GLN A 185 -10.05 17.55 -14.57
N LEU A 186 -10.38 17.87 -13.32
CA LEU A 186 -10.36 16.89 -12.22
C LEU A 186 -11.30 15.71 -12.47
N LYS A 187 -12.48 15.97 -13.04
CA LYS A 187 -13.44 14.93 -13.42
C LYS A 187 -12.87 14.00 -14.48
N GLN A 188 -12.15 14.53 -15.47
CA GLN A 188 -11.50 13.73 -16.49
C GLN A 188 -10.34 12.91 -15.91
N GLN A 189 -9.46 13.53 -15.12
CA GLN A 189 -8.35 12.85 -14.44
C GLN A 189 -8.86 11.71 -13.56
N SER A 190 -9.88 11.95 -12.74
CA SER A 190 -10.48 10.90 -11.89
C SER A 190 -11.04 9.74 -12.71
N LYS A 191 -11.58 9.99 -13.90
CA LYS A 191 -12.06 8.93 -14.80
C LYS A 191 -10.90 8.12 -15.38
N GLU A 192 -9.83 8.78 -15.80
CA GLU A 192 -8.63 8.15 -16.33
C GLU A 192 -7.93 7.30 -15.25
N GLU A 193 -7.77 7.84 -14.04
CA GLU A 193 -7.21 7.12 -12.89
C GLU A 193 -8.05 5.88 -12.52
N LYS A 194 -9.38 6.01 -12.48
CA LYS A 194 -10.27 4.87 -12.23
C LYS A 194 -10.13 3.78 -13.29
N GLN A 195 -10.01 4.15 -14.57
CA GLN A 195 -9.79 3.19 -15.64
C GLN A 195 -8.42 2.52 -15.52
N SER A 196 -7.37 3.28 -15.20
CA SER A 196 -6.02 2.75 -14.99
C SER A 196 -6.00 1.76 -13.82
N ALA A 197 -6.56 2.14 -12.66
CA ALA A 197 -6.62 1.29 -11.48
C ALA A 197 -7.43 0.00 -11.71
N LEU A 198 -8.53 0.07 -12.47
CA LEU A 198 -9.28 -1.12 -12.87
C LEU A 198 -8.46 -2.03 -13.79
N GLY A 199 -7.70 -1.45 -14.72
CA GLY A 199 -6.78 -2.18 -15.59
C GLY A 199 -5.67 -2.91 -14.81
N GLU A 200 -5.05 -2.21 -13.85
CA GLU A 200 -4.02 -2.80 -12.96
C GLU A 200 -4.60 -3.91 -12.09
N LYS A 201 -5.78 -3.70 -11.49
CA LYS A 201 -6.46 -4.73 -10.71
C LYS A 201 -6.71 -6.00 -11.53
N LEU A 202 -7.13 -5.87 -12.78
CA LEU A 202 -7.38 -7.00 -13.66
C LEU A 202 -6.07 -7.74 -14.04
N LYS A 203 -4.99 -7.00 -14.29
CA LYS A 203 -3.65 -7.58 -14.53
C LYS A 203 -3.16 -8.36 -13.31
N LEU A 204 -3.21 -7.75 -12.12
CA LEU A 204 -2.81 -8.41 -10.87
C LEU A 204 -3.64 -9.65 -10.59
N GLN A 205 -4.94 -9.63 -10.88
CA GLN A 205 -5.80 -10.80 -10.73
C GLN A 205 -5.41 -11.93 -11.69
N GLN A 206 -5.00 -11.60 -12.92
CA GLN A 206 -4.51 -12.57 -13.89
C GLN A 206 -3.15 -13.14 -13.45
N GLU A 207 -2.21 -12.30 -13.01
CA GLU A 207 -0.90 -12.70 -12.48
C GLU A 207 -1.06 -13.65 -11.28
N LEU A 208 -1.90 -13.29 -10.31
CA LEU A 208 -2.22 -14.15 -9.16
C LEU A 208 -2.81 -15.50 -9.60
N GLY A 209 -3.63 -15.51 -10.65
CA GLY A 209 -4.15 -16.73 -11.26
C GLY A 209 -3.05 -17.62 -11.82
N THR A 210 -2.10 -17.03 -12.57
CA THR A 210 -0.97 -17.76 -13.15
C THR A 210 -0.01 -18.29 -12.08
N GLU A 211 0.29 -17.48 -11.06
CA GLU A 211 1.19 -17.87 -9.96
C GLU A 211 0.58 -19.01 -9.14
N ARG A 212 -0.74 -18.98 -8.89
CA ARG A 212 -1.44 -20.10 -8.25
C ARG A 212 -1.40 -21.38 -9.07
N ALA A 213 -1.50 -21.29 -10.39
CA ALA A 213 -1.40 -22.44 -11.28
C ALA A 213 0.02 -23.04 -11.24
N GLN A 214 1.05 -22.19 -11.37
CA GLN A 214 2.45 -22.59 -11.27
C GLN A 214 2.79 -23.20 -9.90
N HIS A 215 2.27 -22.62 -8.81
CA HIS A 215 2.45 -23.17 -7.47
C HIS A 215 1.82 -24.57 -7.35
N ARG A 216 0.61 -24.77 -7.88
CA ARG A 216 -0.04 -26.10 -7.89
C ARG A 216 0.77 -27.12 -8.66
N GLU A 217 1.24 -26.76 -9.85
CA GLU A 217 2.09 -27.63 -10.69
C GLU A 217 3.40 -27.99 -9.98
N THR A 218 4.05 -27.00 -9.36
CA THR A 218 5.29 -27.21 -8.59
C THR A 218 5.07 -28.14 -7.40
N VAL A 219 3.97 -27.98 -6.67
CA VAL A 219 3.61 -28.87 -5.55
C VAL A 219 3.34 -30.28 -6.05
N GLU A 220 2.66 -30.45 -7.18
CA GLU A 220 2.40 -31.77 -7.76
C GLU A 220 3.71 -32.45 -8.22
N ASN A 221 4.58 -31.71 -8.91
CA ASN A 221 5.88 -32.22 -9.34
C ASN A 221 6.77 -32.59 -8.15
N ASN A 222 6.80 -31.77 -7.09
CA ASN A 222 7.51 -32.08 -5.86
C ASN A 222 6.99 -33.37 -5.20
N LYS A 223 5.67 -33.59 -5.21
CA LYS A 223 5.08 -34.85 -4.70
C LYS A 223 5.52 -36.05 -5.54
N LYS A 224 5.48 -35.94 -6.88
CA LYS A 224 5.96 -37.01 -7.78
C LYS A 224 7.43 -37.32 -7.54
N THR A 225 8.27 -36.28 -7.47
CA THR A 225 9.71 -36.41 -7.20
C THR A 225 9.98 -37.01 -5.81
N ALA A 226 9.15 -36.70 -4.81
CA ALA A 226 9.28 -37.30 -3.47
C ALA A 226 9.01 -38.82 -3.51
N VAL A 227 7.95 -39.24 -4.21
CA VAL A 227 7.62 -40.67 -4.40
C VAL A 227 8.73 -41.39 -5.17
N GLU A 228 9.20 -40.82 -6.28
CA GLU A 228 10.31 -41.38 -7.06
C GLU A 228 11.58 -41.53 -6.21
N ASN A 229 11.94 -40.53 -5.41
CA ASN A 229 13.07 -40.62 -4.50
C ASN A 229 12.91 -41.71 -3.44
N GLU A 230 11.69 -41.95 -2.96
CA GLU A 230 11.41 -43.03 -2.01
C GLU A 230 11.60 -44.40 -2.67
N THR A 231 11.06 -44.59 -3.88
CA THR A 231 11.27 -45.83 -4.65
C THR A 231 12.75 -46.10 -4.95
N LEU A 232 13.50 -45.08 -5.36
CA LEU A 232 14.94 -45.20 -5.60
C LEU A 232 15.72 -45.54 -4.33
N LYS A 233 15.32 -45.01 -3.17
CA LYS A 233 15.94 -45.37 -1.88
C LYS A 233 15.69 -46.84 -1.54
N GLU A 234 14.48 -47.36 -1.78
CA GLU A 234 14.17 -48.77 -1.59
C GLU A 234 14.98 -49.67 -2.52
N GLU A 235 15.09 -49.32 -3.80
CA GLU A 235 15.90 -50.06 -4.78
C GLU A 235 17.38 -50.06 -4.41
N VAL A 236 17.93 -48.92 -4.03
CA VAL A 236 19.32 -48.81 -3.57
C VAL A 236 19.54 -49.65 -2.30
N ALA A 237 18.58 -49.71 -1.39
CA ALA A 237 18.65 -50.55 -0.20
C ALA A 237 18.67 -52.06 -0.58
N LYS A 238 17.82 -52.49 -1.52
CA LYS A 238 17.81 -53.86 -2.03
C LYS A 238 19.14 -54.23 -2.68
N LEU A 239 19.64 -53.40 -3.60
CA LEU A 239 20.93 -53.62 -4.27
C LEU A 239 22.10 -53.67 -3.29
N LYS A 240 22.11 -52.80 -2.26
CA LYS A 240 23.12 -52.87 -1.19
C LYS A 240 23.05 -54.19 -0.41
N GLY A 241 21.84 -54.69 -0.16
CA GLY A 241 21.63 -56.00 0.46
C GLY A 241 22.18 -57.14 -0.40
N GLU A 242 21.88 -57.14 -1.70
CA GLU A 242 22.39 -58.12 -2.66
C GLU A 242 23.92 -58.07 -2.79
N ILE A 243 24.51 -56.88 -2.89
CA ILE A 243 25.97 -56.69 -2.92
C ILE A 243 26.59 -57.24 -1.63
N SER A 244 26.01 -56.95 -0.47
CA SER A 244 26.49 -57.49 0.80
C SER A 244 26.44 -59.03 0.84
N HIS A 245 25.35 -59.61 0.36
CA HIS A 245 25.20 -61.07 0.27
C HIS A 245 26.21 -61.69 -0.69
N LEU A 246 26.39 -61.13 -1.89
CA LEU A 246 27.39 -61.57 -2.86
C LEU A 246 28.81 -61.43 -2.32
N ASN A 247 29.12 -60.32 -1.63
CA ASN A 247 30.41 -60.13 -0.98
C ASN A 247 30.65 -61.17 0.12
N ALA A 248 29.63 -61.53 0.89
CA ALA A 248 29.73 -62.61 1.87
C ALA A 248 29.98 -63.97 1.20
N MET A 249 29.28 -64.28 0.10
CA MET A 249 29.53 -65.50 -0.68
C MET A 249 30.94 -65.54 -1.28
N LEU A 250 31.41 -64.42 -1.85
CA LEU A 250 32.77 -64.29 -2.38
C LEU A 250 33.81 -64.46 -1.27
N LEU A 251 33.58 -63.90 -0.09
CA LEU A 251 34.48 -64.05 1.05
C LEU A 251 34.52 -65.51 1.54
N HIS A 252 33.36 -66.17 1.62
CA HIS A 252 33.29 -67.60 1.94
C HIS A 252 34.02 -68.46 0.90
N GLN A 253 33.80 -68.19 -0.39
CA GLN A 253 34.53 -68.88 -1.46
C GLN A 253 36.03 -68.60 -1.43
N GLN A 254 36.46 -67.36 -1.15
CA GLN A 254 37.88 -67.05 -0.96
C GLN A 254 38.48 -67.77 0.25
N GLN A 255 37.73 -67.91 1.35
CA GLN A 255 38.16 -68.70 2.50
C GLN A 255 38.24 -70.19 2.18
N GLU A 256 37.29 -70.74 1.43
CA GLU A 256 37.33 -72.14 0.96
C GLU A 256 38.50 -72.36 -0.01
N VAL A 257 38.72 -71.44 -0.95
CA VAL A 257 39.86 -71.45 -1.88
C VAL A 257 41.17 -71.30 -1.13
N ALA A 258 41.27 -70.42 -0.13
CA ALA A 258 42.46 -70.26 0.72
C ALA A 258 42.70 -71.49 1.62
N ALA A 259 41.65 -72.16 2.10
CA ALA A 259 41.76 -73.43 2.82
C ALA A 259 42.26 -74.56 1.89
N THR A 260 41.91 -74.53 0.59
CA THR A 260 42.47 -75.44 -0.41
C THR A 260 43.84 -75.00 -0.97
N ALA A 261 44.17 -73.70 -0.92
CA ALA A 261 45.42 -73.10 -1.39
C ALA A 261 46.47 -72.90 -0.28
N ALA A 262 46.21 -73.40 0.93
CA ALA A 262 47.25 -73.64 1.95
C ALA A 262 48.30 -74.71 1.51
N LYS A 263 48.25 -75.13 0.24
CA LYS A 263 49.40 -75.59 -0.53
C LYS A 263 49.51 -74.72 -1.78
N VAL A 264 50.69 -74.13 -1.97
CA VAL A 264 51.19 -73.35 -3.12
C VAL A 264 51.21 -71.83 -2.90
N ASP A 265 52.36 -71.45 -2.34
CA ASP A 265 53.22 -70.28 -2.59
C ASP A 265 52.62 -68.90 -2.92
N GLU A 266 53.01 -68.00 -2.02
CA GLU A 266 53.28 -66.57 -2.20
C GLU A 266 53.70 -66.18 -3.62
N LYS A 267 52.99 -65.21 -4.21
CA LYS A 267 53.60 -64.29 -5.18
C LYS A 267 53.25 -62.84 -4.82
N GLN A 268 54.33 -62.10 -4.60
CA GLN A 268 54.42 -60.65 -4.42
C GLN A 268 53.72 -59.88 -5.55
N PRO A 269 53.15 -58.69 -5.29
CA PRO A 269 52.67 -57.82 -6.35
C PRO A 269 53.85 -57.15 -7.07
N VAL A 270 53.80 -57.25 -8.40
CA VAL A 270 54.71 -56.62 -9.37
C VAL A 270 54.47 -55.11 -9.37
N ALA A 271 55.53 -54.32 -9.19
CA ALA A 271 55.51 -52.87 -9.39
C ALA A 271 55.38 -52.56 -10.89
N THR A 272 54.31 -51.87 -11.29
CA THR A 272 54.16 -51.26 -12.62
C THR A 272 54.49 -49.78 -12.51
N ASP A 273 55.40 -49.29 -13.35
CA ASP A 273 55.72 -47.87 -13.52
C ASP A 273 54.44 -47.05 -13.80
N GLN A 274 54.00 -46.27 -12.80
CA GLN A 274 52.87 -45.33 -12.92
C GLN A 274 53.40 -43.92 -13.19
N LYS A 275 52.81 -43.22 -14.18
CA LYS A 275 53.17 -41.82 -14.50
C LYS A 275 52.50 -40.86 -13.51
N GLU A 276 53.22 -39.85 -13.03
CA GLU A 276 52.66 -38.82 -12.14
C GLU A 276 52.01 -37.69 -12.95
N ILE A 277 50.70 -37.46 -12.73
CA ILE A 277 49.89 -36.47 -13.44
C ILE A 277 49.28 -35.47 -12.44
N VAL A 278 49.32 -34.18 -12.77
CA VAL A 278 48.67 -33.13 -11.97
C VAL A 278 47.38 -32.68 -12.64
N LEU A 279 46.26 -32.74 -11.90
CA LEU A 279 44.96 -32.26 -12.32
C LEU A 279 44.68 -30.88 -11.71
N VAL A 280 44.55 -29.86 -12.54
CA VAL A 280 44.25 -28.49 -12.11
C VAL A 280 42.75 -28.22 -12.19
N GLY A 281 42.15 -27.98 -11.01
CA GLY A 281 40.71 -27.83 -10.80
C GLY A 281 40.10 -29.11 -10.25
N ASP A 282 39.64 -29.08 -9.01
CA ASP A 282 39.05 -30.24 -8.32
C ASP A 282 37.60 -30.50 -8.77
N PRO A 283 37.30 -31.64 -9.43
CA PRO A 283 35.92 -32.00 -9.77
C PRO A 283 35.12 -32.58 -8.59
N LYS A 284 35.69 -32.65 -7.37
CA LYS A 284 35.07 -33.16 -6.14
C LYS A 284 34.48 -34.58 -6.25
N ASN A 285 35.13 -35.46 -7.02
CA ASN A 285 34.67 -36.83 -7.25
C ASN A 285 35.79 -37.85 -6.99
N LYS A 286 35.46 -38.94 -6.27
CA LYS A 286 36.39 -40.03 -5.85
C LYS A 286 37.03 -40.84 -6.99
N LEU A 287 36.82 -40.45 -8.25
CA LEU A 287 37.31 -41.16 -9.44
C LEU A 287 38.81 -40.97 -9.67
N THR A 288 39.45 -39.99 -9.01
CA THR A 288 40.89 -39.74 -9.13
C THR A 288 41.76 -40.69 -8.30
N GLU A 289 41.17 -41.52 -7.42
CA GLU A 289 41.92 -42.40 -6.51
C GLU A 289 42.18 -43.82 -7.07
N ASN A 290 41.47 -44.26 -8.12
CA ASN A 290 41.48 -45.66 -8.58
C ASN A 290 41.90 -45.85 -10.05
N SER A 291 42.96 -45.15 -10.51
CA SER A 291 43.52 -45.38 -11.85
C SER A 291 44.74 -46.30 -11.75
N ALA A 292 44.73 -47.44 -12.46
CA ALA A 292 45.78 -48.46 -12.36
C ALA A 292 47.12 -48.03 -13.02
N LYS A 293 47.13 -46.98 -13.85
CA LYS A 293 48.29 -46.55 -14.66
C LYS A 293 48.83 -45.15 -14.34
N HIS A 294 48.07 -44.31 -13.63
CA HIS A 294 48.45 -42.92 -13.36
C HIS A 294 48.25 -42.57 -11.89
N THR A 295 49.24 -41.91 -11.28
CA THR A 295 49.13 -41.31 -9.96
C THR A 295 48.69 -39.86 -10.13
N ILE A 296 47.42 -39.57 -9.83
CA ILE A 296 46.80 -38.25 -10.05
C ILE A 296 46.89 -37.42 -8.76
N ARG A 297 47.58 -36.28 -8.80
CA ARG A 297 47.54 -35.27 -7.73
C ARG A 297 46.61 -34.12 -8.13
N VAL A 298 45.61 -33.83 -7.29
CA VAL A 298 44.65 -32.75 -7.54
C VAL A 298 45.20 -31.45 -6.96
N LEU A 299 45.22 -30.40 -7.78
CA LEU A 299 45.61 -29.05 -7.37
C LEU A 299 44.36 -28.17 -7.36
N GLU A 300 44.01 -27.66 -6.18
CA GLU A 300 42.92 -26.70 -6.02
C GLU A 300 43.31 -25.34 -6.59
N LEU A 301 42.30 -24.57 -7.01
CA LEU A 301 42.50 -23.27 -7.66
C LEU A 301 43.26 -22.26 -6.79
N LYS A 302 43.19 -22.40 -5.46
CA LYS A 302 43.84 -21.52 -4.48
C LYS A 302 45.36 -21.74 -4.40
N ASP A 303 45.80 -22.96 -4.69
CA ASP A 303 47.21 -23.39 -4.54
C ASP A 303 47.98 -23.29 -5.86
N VAL A 304 47.29 -22.94 -6.95
CA VAL A 304 47.89 -22.72 -8.29
C VAL A 304 48.99 -21.64 -8.29
N PRO A 305 48.86 -20.49 -7.60
CA PRO A 305 49.92 -19.49 -7.56
C PRO A 305 51.20 -20.03 -6.88
N GLU A 306 51.07 -20.71 -5.74
CA GLU A 306 52.21 -21.29 -5.00
C GLU A 306 52.88 -22.45 -5.76
N ALA A 307 52.08 -23.27 -6.44
CA ALA A 307 52.60 -24.36 -7.27
C ALA A 307 53.33 -23.89 -8.54
N LEU A 308 52.98 -22.70 -9.06
CA LEU A 308 53.67 -22.05 -10.18
C LEU A 308 54.97 -21.37 -9.75
N GLU A 309 55.09 -20.93 -8.50
CA GLU A 309 56.30 -20.32 -7.94
C GLU A 309 57.34 -21.35 -7.44
N SER A 310 56.89 -22.58 -7.15
CA SER A 310 57.73 -23.64 -6.56
C SER A 310 58.37 -24.62 -7.57
N ASP A 311 58.30 -24.35 -8.88
CA ASP A 311 58.73 -25.24 -9.99
C ASP A 311 58.18 -26.69 -9.91
N TRP A 312 57.16 -26.92 -9.07
CA TRP A 312 56.60 -28.25 -8.82
C TRP A 312 55.89 -28.80 -10.06
N LEU A 313 55.22 -27.91 -10.80
CA LEU A 313 54.52 -28.24 -12.05
C LEU A 313 55.45 -28.68 -13.18
N GLU A 314 56.75 -28.37 -13.12
CA GLU A 314 57.73 -28.81 -14.12
C GLU A 314 58.21 -30.26 -13.89
N LYS A 315 58.11 -30.77 -12.66
CA LYS A 315 58.58 -32.11 -12.28
C LYS A 315 57.63 -33.24 -12.71
N CYS A 316 56.36 -32.92 -12.99
CA CYS A 316 55.36 -33.92 -13.38
C CYS A 316 55.41 -34.28 -14.88
N ASP A 317 54.92 -35.46 -15.24
CA ASP A 317 54.98 -35.96 -16.63
C ASP A 317 53.91 -35.31 -17.52
N GLU A 318 52.70 -35.11 -16.99
CA GLU A 318 51.60 -34.44 -17.68
C GLU A 318 50.79 -33.51 -16.75
N VAL A 319 50.27 -32.41 -17.32
CA VAL A 319 49.35 -31.49 -16.63
C VAL A 319 47.99 -31.51 -17.33
N TRP A 320 46.95 -31.86 -16.58
CA TRP A 320 45.57 -31.90 -17.07
C TRP A 320 44.78 -30.74 -16.48
N MET A 321 44.06 -30.00 -17.34
CA MET A 321 43.37 -28.77 -16.95
C MET A 321 41.88 -28.85 -17.24
N MET A 322 41.08 -28.65 -16.18
CA MET A 322 39.62 -28.59 -16.27
C MET A 322 39.19 -27.18 -16.62
N THR A 323 38.96 -26.94 -17.91
CA THR A 323 38.73 -25.58 -18.41
C THR A 323 37.50 -24.95 -17.77
N TYR A 324 36.39 -25.66 -17.57
CA TYR A 324 35.19 -25.11 -16.92
C TYR A 324 35.36 -24.71 -15.45
N LEU A 325 36.40 -25.20 -14.75
CA LEU A 325 36.69 -24.87 -13.34
C LEU A 325 37.82 -23.85 -13.18
N VAL A 326 38.64 -23.66 -14.21
CA VAL A 326 39.81 -22.77 -14.13
C VAL A 326 39.52 -21.45 -14.85
N PRO A 327 39.64 -20.28 -14.19
CA PRO A 327 39.44 -18.99 -14.84
C PRO A 327 40.43 -18.72 -15.98
N PRO A 328 40.03 -18.02 -17.06
CA PRO A 328 40.86 -17.81 -18.25
C PRO A 328 42.23 -17.18 -17.97
N GLN A 329 42.33 -16.31 -16.97
CA GLN A 329 43.58 -15.66 -16.57
C GLN A 329 44.59 -16.67 -16.01
N VAL A 330 44.12 -17.62 -15.20
CA VAL A 330 44.93 -18.68 -14.61
C VAL A 330 45.38 -19.68 -15.68
N ARG A 331 44.50 -20.03 -16.62
CA ARG A 331 44.86 -20.89 -17.77
C ARG A 331 46.01 -20.30 -18.59
N ARG A 332 45.97 -18.99 -18.85
CA ARG A 332 47.04 -18.30 -19.59
C ARG A 332 48.36 -18.29 -18.81
N LYS A 333 48.33 -18.18 -17.49
CA LYS A 333 49.54 -18.27 -16.64
C LYS A 333 50.15 -19.67 -16.70
N ILE A 334 49.36 -20.73 -16.50
CA ILE A 334 49.82 -22.12 -16.55
C ILE A 334 50.44 -22.46 -17.92
N LYS A 335 49.78 -22.07 -19.02
CA LYS A 335 50.30 -22.30 -20.39
C LYS A 335 51.59 -21.53 -20.71
N ARG A 336 51.88 -20.45 -19.99
CA ARG A 336 53.12 -19.68 -20.19
C ARG A 336 54.28 -20.26 -19.38
N THR A 337 53.99 -20.85 -18.23
CA THR A 337 55.00 -21.38 -17.30
C THR A 337 55.36 -22.83 -17.60
N VAL A 338 54.39 -23.68 -17.99
CA VAL A 338 54.63 -25.11 -18.22
C VAL A 338 54.97 -25.37 -19.70
N GLN A 339 56.17 -25.88 -19.97
CA GLN A 339 56.64 -26.23 -21.33
C GLN A 339 56.24 -27.66 -21.79
N LYS A 340 55.72 -28.50 -20.89
CA LYS A 340 55.30 -29.89 -21.18
C LYS A 340 53.88 -29.99 -21.77
N SER A 341 53.47 -31.19 -22.20
CA SER A 341 52.15 -31.42 -22.82
C SER A 341 51.00 -31.15 -21.84
N ILE A 342 50.23 -30.09 -22.12
CA ILE A 342 49.02 -29.72 -21.38
C ILE A 342 47.80 -30.31 -22.10
N LYS A 343 46.96 -31.07 -21.40
CA LYS A 343 45.67 -31.55 -21.92
C LYS A 343 44.52 -30.77 -21.31
N GLU A 344 43.63 -30.28 -22.16
CA GLU A 344 42.47 -29.47 -21.79
C GLU A 344 41.19 -30.28 -21.90
N PHE A 345 40.40 -30.26 -20.84
CA PHE A 345 39.08 -30.89 -20.83
C PHE A 345 38.01 -29.81 -20.68
N SER A 346 37.06 -29.78 -21.63
CA SER A 346 35.88 -28.91 -21.59
C SER A 346 34.89 -29.34 -20.52
N ASP A 347 34.76 -30.65 -20.30
CA ASP A 347 33.71 -31.25 -19.47
C ASP A 347 34.25 -32.49 -18.73
N PHE A 348 33.66 -32.77 -17.55
CA PHE A 348 34.00 -33.95 -16.73
C PHE A 348 33.82 -35.30 -17.45
N PRO A 349 32.73 -35.54 -18.23
CA PRO A 349 32.56 -36.81 -18.94
C PRO A 349 33.68 -37.11 -19.94
N THR A 350 34.25 -36.07 -20.56
CA THR A 350 35.35 -36.19 -21.53
C THR A 350 36.64 -36.61 -20.83
N MET A 351 36.94 -36.01 -19.67
CA MET A 351 38.06 -36.41 -18.82
C MET A 351 37.90 -37.85 -18.32
N LYS A 352 36.71 -38.22 -17.84
CA LYS A 352 36.41 -39.57 -17.35
C LYS A 352 36.67 -40.64 -18.42
N ARG A 353 36.16 -40.43 -19.64
CA ARG A 353 36.41 -41.33 -20.77
C ARG A 353 37.89 -41.43 -21.13
N TYR A 354 38.65 -40.34 -20.96
CA TYR A 354 40.08 -40.32 -21.24
C TYR A 354 40.86 -41.16 -20.22
N ILE A 355 40.53 -41.01 -18.92
CA ILE A 355 41.12 -41.81 -17.83
C ILE A 355 40.80 -43.30 -17.97
N GLU A 356 39.55 -43.64 -18.33
CA GLU A 356 39.10 -45.03 -18.49
C GLU A 356 39.65 -45.71 -19.75
N LYS A 357 39.92 -44.95 -20.81
CA LYS A 357 40.52 -45.49 -22.04
C LYS A 357 42.02 -45.79 -21.90
N GLY A 358 42.71 -45.09 -21.01
CA GLY A 358 44.15 -45.26 -20.74
C GLY A 358 45.03 -44.70 -21.83
#